data_AF-A0A8S9WIZ0-F1
#
_entry.id   AF-A0A8S9WIZ0-F1
#
_cell.length_a   1.000
_cell.length_b   1.000
_cell.length_c   1.000
_cell.angle_alpha   90.00
_cell.angle_beta   90.00
_cell.angle_gamma   90.00
#
_symmetry.space_group_name_H-M   'P 1'
#
loop_
_entity.id
_entity.type
_entity.pdbx_description
1 polymer ?
#
loop_
_entity_poly.entity_id
_entity_poly.type
_entity_poly.pdbx_seq_one_letter_code
_entity_poly.pdbx_strand_id
1 'polypeptide(L)'
;MNEKNDTEKLTGVPEKLLVALYLRAVETQRADGIIRDEKAVEMIQSIDYDFARFDRAWLSQVGVAVRTEILDEVTAAFIHQYPDASVVNMG
;
A
#
# COMPACT_ATOMS: atom_id res chain seq x y z
N MET A 1 -22.88 9.30 2.08
CA MET A 1 -21.70 8.93 2.90
C MET A 1 -21.59 7.42 2.74
N ASN A 2 -20.57 6.92 2.02
CA ASN A 2 -20.44 5.47 1.85
C ASN A 2 -20.06 4.86 3.21
N GLU A 3 -20.78 3.83 3.63
CA GLU A 3 -20.43 3.07 4.84
C GLU A 3 -19.04 2.46 4.68
N LYS A 4 -18.21 2.62 5.70
CA LYS A 4 -16.92 1.92 5.75
C LYS A 4 -17.15 0.42 5.91
N ASN A 5 -16.27 -0.37 5.31
CA ASN A 5 -16.22 -1.80 5.50
C ASN A 5 -15.74 -2.10 6.91
N ASP A 6 -16.57 -2.82 7.66
CA ASP A 6 -16.21 -3.36 8.96
C ASP A 6 -14.92 -4.22 8.86
N THR A 7 -13.98 -3.98 9.78
CA THR A 7 -12.73 -4.75 9.87
C THR A 7 -12.99 -6.24 10.11
N GLU A 8 -14.13 -6.62 10.72
CA GLU A 8 -14.52 -8.03 10.88
C GLU A 8 -14.67 -8.78 9.54
N LYS A 9 -14.95 -8.04 8.44
CA LYS A 9 -15.04 -8.61 7.09
C LYS A 9 -13.67 -8.98 6.50
N LEU A 10 -12.56 -8.53 7.10
CA LEU A 10 -11.19 -8.84 6.69
C LEU A 10 -10.67 -10.16 7.30
N THR A 11 -11.54 -11.16 7.43
CA THR A 11 -11.17 -12.47 7.99
C THR A 11 -10.02 -13.09 7.20
N GLY A 12 -8.96 -13.51 7.90
CA GLY A 12 -7.78 -14.15 7.28
C GLY A 12 -6.71 -13.17 6.78
N VAL A 13 -6.94 -11.85 6.86
CA VAL A 13 -5.93 -10.83 6.56
C VAL A 13 -5.12 -10.53 7.82
N PRO A 14 -3.78 -10.74 7.83
CA PRO A 14 -2.95 -10.34 8.96
C PRO A 14 -2.99 -8.82 9.17
N GLU A 15 -3.21 -8.38 10.40
CA GLU A 15 -3.22 -6.94 10.76
C GLU A 15 -1.95 -6.22 10.32
N LYS A 16 -0.79 -6.91 10.31
CA LYS A 16 0.49 -6.36 9.83
C LYS A 16 0.45 -5.85 8.38
N LEU A 17 -0.44 -6.37 7.53
CA LEU A 17 -0.59 -5.88 6.15
C LEU A 17 -1.20 -4.47 6.10
N LEU A 18 -2.01 -4.10 7.10
CA LEU A 18 -2.59 -2.76 7.21
C LEU A 18 -1.53 -1.68 7.45
N VAL A 19 -0.41 -2.04 8.09
CA VAL A 19 0.72 -1.11 8.29
C VAL A 19 1.30 -0.70 6.93
N ALA A 20 1.62 -1.67 6.07
CA ALA A 20 2.18 -1.37 4.75
C ALA A 20 1.20 -0.60 3.87
N LEU A 21 -0.10 -0.96 3.92
CA LEU A 21 -1.16 -0.23 3.23
C LEU A 21 -1.22 1.24 3.68
N TYR A 22 -1.24 1.47 4.99
CA TYR A 22 -1.30 2.82 5.55
C TYR A 22 -0.09 3.66 5.18
N LEU A 23 1.11 3.11 5.33
CA LEU A 23 2.34 3.87 5.06
C LEU A 23 2.47 4.28 3.59
N ARG A 24 1.99 3.45 2.65
CA ARG A 24 1.87 3.86 1.23
C ARG A 24 0.86 4.99 1.06
N ALA A 25 -0.30 4.93 1.71
CA ALA A 25 -1.29 6.00 1.64
C ALA A 25 -0.78 7.33 2.21
N VAL A 26 0.00 7.30 3.32
CA VAL A 26 0.64 8.49 3.88
C VAL A 26 1.68 9.05 2.91
N GLU A 27 2.53 8.18 2.33
CA GLU A 27 3.50 8.57 1.32
C GLU A 27 2.85 9.24 0.09
N THR A 28 1.78 8.65 -0.45
CA THR A 28 1.01 9.20 -1.59
C THR A 28 0.52 10.62 -1.34
N GLN A 29 0.14 10.95 -0.11
CA GLN A 29 -0.41 12.26 0.27
C GLN A 29 0.66 13.35 0.43
N ARG A 30 1.95 12.99 0.52
CA ARG A 30 3.03 13.96 0.59
C ARG A 30 3.22 14.65 -0.76
N ALA A 31 3.45 15.95 -0.77
CA ALA A 31 3.78 16.67 -2.00
C ALA A 31 5.05 16.12 -2.68
N ASP A 32 6.03 15.71 -1.87
CA ASP A 32 7.34 15.18 -2.27
C ASP A 32 7.44 13.64 -2.15
N GLY A 33 6.29 12.93 -2.13
CA GLY A 33 6.26 11.48 -1.97
C GLY A 33 6.98 10.73 -3.09
N ILE A 34 7.70 9.66 -2.72
CA ILE A 34 8.47 8.80 -3.62
C ILE A 34 7.52 8.03 -4.55
N ILE A 35 6.42 7.52 -4.01
CA ILE A 35 5.43 6.71 -4.74
C ILE A 35 4.06 7.42 -4.79
N ARG A 36 3.20 6.99 -5.72
CA ARG A 36 1.79 7.40 -5.82
C ARG A 36 0.87 6.18 -5.89
N ASP A 37 0.36 5.77 -4.74
CA ASP A 37 -0.62 4.69 -4.60
C ASP A 37 -1.97 5.29 -4.16
N GLU A 38 -2.74 5.78 -5.13
CA GLU A 38 -4.09 6.33 -4.90
C GLU A 38 -5.06 5.25 -4.38
N LYS A 39 -4.81 3.99 -4.74
CA LYS A 39 -5.63 2.86 -4.30
C LYS A 39 -5.44 2.60 -2.82
N ALA A 40 -4.24 2.75 -2.28
CA ALA A 40 -4.01 2.69 -0.84
C ALA A 40 -4.80 3.78 -0.10
N VAL A 41 -4.85 5.01 -0.63
CA VAL A 41 -5.63 6.12 -0.05
C VAL A 41 -7.13 5.78 -0.04
N GLU A 42 -7.65 5.29 -1.16
CA GLU A 42 -9.04 4.84 -1.26
C GLU A 42 -9.35 3.72 -0.25
N MET A 43 -8.46 2.72 -0.15
CA MET A 43 -8.64 1.57 0.74
C MET A 43 -8.67 1.98 2.21
N ILE A 44 -7.75 2.83 2.68
CA ILE A 44 -7.74 3.27 4.10
C ILE A 44 -8.99 4.10 4.45
N GLN A 45 -9.57 4.81 3.48
CA GLN A 45 -10.83 5.54 3.67
C GLN A 45 -12.02 4.58 3.74
N SER A 46 -11.93 3.43 3.07
CA SER A 46 -12.99 2.43 2.99
C SER A 46 -13.01 1.43 4.14
N ILE A 47 -11.95 1.32 4.96
CA ILE A 47 -11.85 0.34 6.06
C ILE A 47 -12.14 1.02 7.39
N ASP A 48 -13.01 0.42 8.20
CA ASP A 48 -13.29 0.87 9.57
C ASP A 48 -12.22 0.38 10.55
N TYR A 49 -11.02 0.92 10.40
CA TYR A 49 -9.86 0.64 11.24
C TYR A 49 -9.23 1.95 11.71
N ASP A 50 -8.82 2.00 12.98
CA ASP A 50 -8.04 3.11 13.52
C ASP A 50 -6.62 3.03 12.95
N PHE A 51 -6.32 3.78 11.89
CA PHE A 51 -4.97 3.82 11.30
C PHE A 51 -4.01 4.78 12.02
N ALA A 52 -4.51 5.69 12.85
CA ALA A 52 -3.71 6.74 13.50
C ALA A 52 -2.65 6.16 14.47
N ARG A 53 -2.87 4.93 14.96
CA ARG A 53 -1.88 4.13 15.70
C ARG A 53 -0.56 3.90 14.97
N PHE A 54 -0.48 4.15 13.66
CA PHE A 54 0.74 4.02 12.86
C PHE A 54 1.47 5.35 12.56
N ASP A 55 0.95 6.50 13.00
CA ASP A 55 1.43 7.85 12.62
C ASP A 55 2.90 8.16 12.95
N ARG A 56 3.53 7.37 13.82
CA ARG A 56 4.91 7.62 14.29
C ARG A 56 5.97 6.76 13.61
N ALA A 57 5.63 6.08 12.53
CA ALA A 57 6.51 5.11 11.87
C ALA A 57 7.25 5.69 10.64
N TRP A 58 7.84 6.88 10.75
CA TRP A 58 8.44 7.57 9.59
C TRP A 58 9.58 6.79 8.90
N LEU A 59 10.48 6.15 9.66
CA LEU A 59 11.53 5.29 9.08
C LEU A 59 10.91 4.13 8.29
N SER A 60 9.87 3.52 8.86
CA SER A 60 9.12 2.46 8.20
C SER A 60 8.40 2.98 6.96
N GLN A 61 7.87 4.21 6.99
CA GLN A 61 7.24 4.86 5.84
C GLN A 61 8.22 4.96 4.68
N VAL A 62 9.40 5.53 4.91
CA VAL A 62 10.44 5.67 3.89
C VAL A 62 10.88 4.29 3.38
N GLY A 63 11.10 3.33 4.28
CA GLY A 63 11.48 1.96 3.89
C GLY A 63 10.40 1.27 3.04
N VAL A 64 9.12 1.47 3.36
CA VAL A 64 7.99 0.96 2.56
C VAL A 64 7.91 1.66 1.21
N ALA A 65 8.12 2.98 1.15
CA ALA A 65 8.09 3.73 -0.09
C ALA A 65 9.21 3.28 -1.04
N VAL A 66 10.45 3.22 -0.53
CA VAL A 66 11.62 2.80 -1.32
C VAL A 66 11.48 1.36 -1.82
N ARG A 67 11.04 0.41 -0.97
CA ARG A 67 10.86 -0.96 -1.45
C ARG A 67 9.76 -1.06 -2.50
N THR A 68 8.70 -0.25 -2.38
CA THR A 68 7.62 -0.24 -3.36
C THR A 68 8.14 0.28 -4.70
N GLU A 69 8.85 1.40 -4.71
CA GLU A 69 9.43 1.95 -5.95
C GLU A 69 10.36 0.95 -6.63
N ILE A 70 11.28 0.32 -5.89
CA ILE A 70 12.21 -0.68 -6.45
C ILE A 70 11.45 -1.86 -7.07
N LEU A 71 10.42 -2.36 -6.39
CA LEU A 71 9.62 -3.49 -6.91
C LEU A 71 8.82 -3.07 -8.14
N ASP A 72 8.25 -1.88 -8.15
CA ASP A 72 7.48 -1.34 -9.28
C ASP A 72 8.38 -1.12 -10.51
N GLU A 73 9.57 -0.52 -10.33
CA GLU A 73 10.56 -0.34 -11.40
C GLU A 73 10.99 -1.68 -12.02
N VAL A 74 11.38 -2.65 -11.17
CA VAL A 74 11.83 -3.97 -11.64
C VAL A 74 10.70 -4.72 -12.33
N THR A 75 9.49 -4.68 -11.78
CA THR A 75 8.32 -5.36 -12.35
C THR A 75 7.92 -4.72 -13.67
N ALA A 76 7.88 -3.39 -13.75
CA ALA A 76 7.55 -2.66 -14.98
C ALA A 76 8.59 -2.92 -16.08
N ALA A 77 9.89 -2.91 -15.74
CA ALA A 77 10.96 -3.24 -16.68
C ALA A 77 10.81 -4.68 -17.21
N PHE A 78 10.50 -5.64 -16.34
CA PHE A 78 10.30 -7.04 -16.72
C PHE A 78 9.09 -7.20 -17.64
N ILE A 79 7.95 -6.60 -17.31
CA ILE A 79 6.74 -6.64 -18.15
C ILE A 79 6.98 -5.97 -19.51
N HIS A 80 7.71 -4.85 -19.52
CA HIS A 80 8.05 -4.16 -20.77
C HIS A 80 8.93 -5.03 -21.68
N GLN A 81 9.87 -5.77 -21.08
CA GLN A 81 10.75 -6.69 -21.82
C GLN A 81 10.03 -7.97 -22.26
N TYR A 82 9.07 -8.47 -21.48
CA TYR A 82 8.34 -9.71 -21.73
C TYR A 82 6.82 -9.48 -21.63
N PRO A 83 6.17 -8.92 -22.67
CA PRO A 83 4.75 -8.56 -22.62
C PRO A 83 3.79 -9.73 -22.37
N ASP A 84 4.19 -10.96 -22.72
CA ASP A 84 3.40 -12.18 -22.54
C ASP A 84 3.73 -12.92 -21.22
N ALA A 85 4.53 -12.33 -20.33
CA ALA A 85 4.90 -12.97 -19.08
C ALA A 85 3.74 -13.02 -18.08
N SER A 86 3.69 -14.11 -17.30
CA SER A 86 2.77 -14.24 -16.19
C SER A 86 3.35 -13.60 -14.93
N VAL A 87 2.55 -12.75 -14.25
CA VAL A 87 2.91 -12.15 -12.96
C VAL A 87 2.13 -12.83 -11.84
N VAL A 88 2.84 -13.27 -10.80
CA VAL A 88 2.26 -13.84 -9.59
C VAL A 88 2.71 -13.01 -8.39
N ASN A 89 1.75 -12.40 -7.69
CA ASN A 89 2.01 -11.72 -6.43
C ASN A 89 1.86 -12.73 -5.28
N MET A 90 2.96 -13.03 -4.60
CA MET A 90 2.99 -13.93 -3.45
C MET A 90 2.95 -13.10 -2.16
N GLY A 91 1.88 -13.27 -1.39
CA GLY A 91 1.63 -12.56 -0.13
C GLY A 91 2.59 -12.93 1.00
#